data_AF-A0A9X4RQE0-F1
#
_entry.id   AF-A0A9X4RQE0-F1
#
_cell.length_a   1.000
_cell.length_b   1.000
_cell.length_c   1.000
_cell.angle_alpha   90.00
_cell.angle_beta   90.00
_cell.angle_gamma   90.00
#
_symmetry.space_group_name_H-M   'P 1'
#
loop_
_entity.id
_entity.type
_entity.pdbx_description
1 polymer ?
#
loop_
_entity_poly.entity_id
_entity_poly.type
_entity_poly.pdbx_seq_one_letter_code
_entity_poly.pdbx_strand_id
1 'polypeptide(L)' 'MSKKRLNEIARELGISSKEVVAKALELGFEVKSHASSVDEASAKRLADSFAKKA' A
#
# COMPACT_ATOMS: atom_id res chain seq x y z
N MET A 1 -1.24 14.36 -9.92
CA MET A 1 -0.20 13.39 -10.37
C MET A 1 0.63 12.95 -9.17
N SER A 2 -0.02 12.50 -8.11
CA SER A 2 0.64 12.17 -6.85
C SER A 2 0.71 10.66 -6.74
N LYS A 3 1.93 10.12 -6.84
CA LYS A 3 2.20 8.70 -6.62
C LYS A 3 2.84 8.55 -5.25
N LYS A 4 2.43 7.54 -4.49
CA LYS A 4 2.95 7.27 -3.16
C LYS A 4 3.67 5.94 -3.14
N ARG A 5 4.80 5.86 -2.44
CA ARG A 5 5.53 4.59 -2.33
C ARG A 5 4.90 3.70 -1.26
N LEU A 6 4.97 2.39 -1.46
CA LEU A 6 4.46 1.43 -0.48
C LEU A 6 5.14 1.56 0.88
N ASN A 7 6.43 1.93 0.94
CA ASN A 7 7.12 2.16 2.22
C ASN A 7 6.57 3.37 3.00
N GLU A 8 6.09 4.41 2.32
CA GLU A 8 5.48 5.58 2.94
C GLU A 8 4.12 5.22 3.52
N ILE A 9 3.31 4.51 2.73
CA ILE A 9 2.01 3.98 3.15
C ILE A 9 2.20 3.08 4.38
N ALA A 10 3.20 2.21 4.37
CA ALA A 10 3.53 1.35 5.50
C ALA A 10 3.86 2.14 6.77
N ARG A 11 4.68 3.20 6.65
CA ARG A 11 5.03 4.08 7.77
C ARG A 11 3.82 4.82 8.33
N GLU A 12 2.94 5.34 7.48
CA GLU A 12 1.73 6.04 7.91
C GLU A 12 0.72 5.13 8.59
N LEU A 13 0.57 3.92 8.08
CA LEU A 13 -0.31 2.90 8.64
C LEU A 13 0.30 2.22 9.89
N GLY A 14 1.58 2.46 10.18
CA GLY A 14 2.29 1.83 11.31
C GLY A 14 2.49 0.32 11.13
N ILE A 15 2.52 -0.17 9.89
CA ILE A 15 2.65 -1.59 9.56
C ILE A 15 3.93 -1.85 8.77
N SER A 16 4.32 -3.12 8.68
CA SER A 16 5.54 -3.50 7.95
C SER A 16 5.35 -3.35 6.44
N SER A 17 6.37 -2.85 5.73
CA SER A 17 6.33 -2.71 4.26
C SER A 17 6.06 -4.04 3.55
N LYS A 18 6.45 -5.19 4.15
CA LYS A 18 6.09 -6.53 3.67
C LYS A 18 4.58 -6.77 3.68
N GLU A 19 3.87 -6.38 4.73
CA GLU A 19 2.42 -6.53 4.84
C GLU A 19 1.71 -5.68 3.78
N VAL A 20 2.17 -4.44 3.58
CA VAL A 20 1.65 -3.54 2.55
C VAL A 20 1.84 -4.11 1.15
N VAL A 21 3.02 -4.66 0.86
CA VAL A 21 3.31 -5.31 -0.43
C VAL A 21 2.44 -6.55 -0.62
N ALA A 22 2.34 -7.41 0.39
CA ALA A 22 1.49 -8.60 0.33
C ALA A 22 0.03 -8.21 0.07
N LYS A 23 -0.50 -7.25 0.83
CA LYS A 23 -1.87 -6.78 0.66
C LYS A 23 -2.12 -6.13 -0.70
N ALA A 24 -1.12 -5.41 -1.21
CA ALA A 24 -1.22 -4.83 -2.53
C ALA A 24 -1.30 -5.92 -3.61
N LEU A 25 -0.47 -6.97 -3.52
CA LEU A 25 -0.54 -8.13 -4.40
C LEU A 25 -1.89 -8.86 -4.27
N GLU A 26 -2.41 -9.05 -3.05
CA GLU A 26 -3.73 -9.66 -2.80
C GLU A 26 -4.87 -8.87 -3.44
N LEU A 27 -4.76 -7.53 -3.48
CA LEU A 27 -5.74 -6.63 -4.10
C LEU A 27 -5.59 -6.56 -5.62
N GLY A 28 -4.62 -7.27 -6.21
CA GLY A 28 -4.34 -7.31 -7.64
C GLY A 28 -3.52 -6.13 -8.15
N PHE A 29 -2.79 -5.41 -7.27
CA PHE A 29 -1.88 -4.36 -7.70
C PHE A 29 -0.56 -4.95 -8.20
N GLU A 30 -0.05 -4.40 -9.29
CA GLU A 30 1.23 -4.81 -9.88
C GLU A 30 2.40 -4.13 -9.15
N VAL A 31 2.72 -4.62 -7.94
CA VAL A 31 3.83 -4.11 -7.13
C VAL A 31 4.99 -5.11 -7.12
N LYS A 32 6.22 -4.62 -7.28
CA LYS A 32 7.43 -5.46 -7.31
C LYS A 32 8.12 -5.51 -5.96
N SER A 33 8.04 -4.43 -5.18
CA SER A 33 8.65 -4.34 -3.86
C SER A 33 8.13 -3.14 -3.07
N HIS A 34 8.65 -2.92 -1.87
CA HIS A 34 8.31 -1.80 -0.99
C HIS A 34 8.71 -0.43 -1.56
N ALA A 35 9.59 -0.40 -2.58
CA ALA A 35 9.92 0.79 -3.34
C ALA A 35 8.95 1.08 -4.50
N SER A 36 8.01 0.18 -4.81
CA SER A 36 7.01 0.43 -5.84
C SER A 36 6.16 1.64 -5.45
N SER A 37 5.91 2.50 -6.44
CA SER A 37 5.01 3.63 -6.30
C SER A 37 3.66 3.27 -6.89
N VAL A 38 2.60 3.62 -6.19
CA VAL A 38 1.22 3.44 -6.64
C VAL A 38 0.53 4.79 -6.70
N ASP A 39 -0.45 4.94 -7.58
CA ASP A 39 -1.26 6.16 -7.65
C ASP A 39 -2.09 6.35 -6.38
N GLU A 40 -2.50 7.59 -6.12
CA GLU A 40 -3.22 7.98 -4.91
C GLU A 40 -4.49 7.14 -4.66
N ALA A 41 -5.22 6.78 -5.72
CA ALA A 41 -6.38 5.90 -5.64
C ALA A 41 -6.03 4.48 -5.11
N SER A 42 -4.92 3.93 -5.59
CA SER A 42 -4.40 2.63 -5.17
C SER A 42 -3.86 2.69 -3.74
N ALA A 43 -3.13 3.76 -3.40
CA ALA A 43 -2.63 4.00 -2.04
C ALA A 43 -3.79 4.08 -1.05
N LYS A 44 -4.85 4.82 -1.39
CA LYS A 44 -6.05 4.94 -0.56
C LYS A 44 -6.75 3.60 -0.41
N ARG A 45 -6.99 2.86 -1.51
CA ARG A 45 -7.62 1.53 -1.46
C ARG A 45 -6.83 0.54 -0.60
N LEU A 46 -5.50 0.60 -0.67
CA LEU A 46 -4.61 -0.20 0.15
C LEU A 46 -4.77 0.15 1.63
N ALA A 47 -4.68 1.45 1.97
CA ALA A 47 -4.88 1.95 3.33
C ALA A 47 -6.27 1.61 3.89
N ASP A 48 -7.34 1.83 3.12
CA ASP A 48 -8.72 1.47 3.45
C ASP A 48 -8.84 -0.04 3.76
N SER A 49 -8.13 -0.89 3.00
CA SER A 49 -8.15 -2.33 3.23
C SER A 49 -7.54 -2.74 4.58
N PHE A 50 -6.66 -1.92 5.15
CA PHE A 50 -6.13 -2.12 6.51
C PHE A 50 -7.04 -1.48 7.56
N ALA A 51 -7.64 -0.32 7.26
CA ALA A 51 -8.57 0.37 8.16
C ALA A 51 -9.87 -0.41 8.40
N LYS A 52 -10.37 -1.14 7.39
CA LYS A 52 -11.61 -1.93 7.47
C LYS A 52 -11.46 -3.25 8.25
N LYS A 53 -10.28 -3.53 8.82
CA LYS A 53 -10.02 -4.71 9.66
C LYS A 53 -10.16 -4.42 11.16
N ALA A 54 -10.60 -3.21 11.53
CA ALA A 54 -10.98 -2.84 12.90
C ALA A 54 -12.47 -3.10 13.17
#